data_AF-A0A7C2AKJ7-F1
#
_entry.id   AF-A0A7C2AKJ7-F1
#
_cell.length_a   1.000
_cell.length_b   1.000
_cell.length_c   1.000
_cell.angle_alpha   90.00
_cell.angle_beta   90.00
_cell.angle_gamma   90.00
#
_symmetry.space_group_name_H-M   'P 1'
#
loop_
_entity.id
_entity.type
_entity.pdbx_description
1 polymer ?
#
loop_
_entity_poly.entity_id
_entity_poly.type
_entity_poly.pdbx_seq_one_letter_code
_entity_poly.pdbx_strand_id
1 'polypeptide(L)'
;MEGSIEELEREREELQKKANELRKKRDDLHLQSKQLAKERDETNAEVRALRNKIKEHKKKRDELNERVKHAKKKRDELNKAYLAAKKKLREMEKSRSSALGVNISRLKKELRKLELEQMTKPMTPQKEKEVIEQIAQLHTKIKEYEKKLSEDVKLKRALEEMQIAKEKAEKQHALVETLADKAQSEHENMIKLLKKCDNLVKRVNELQERIVFVKI
;
A
#
# COMPACT_ATOMS: atom_id res chain seq x y z
N MET A 1 -88.40 17.81 30.78
CA MET A 1 -87.43 16.85 31.33
C MET A 1 -86.90 15.88 30.28
N GLU A 2 -87.64 15.59 29.19
CA GLU A 2 -87.17 14.70 28.11
C GLU A 2 -86.01 15.25 27.26
N GLY A 3 -86.01 16.54 26.90
CA GLY A 3 -84.92 17.14 26.10
C GLY A 3 -83.53 17.09 26.77
N SER A 4 -83.47 17.11 28.10
CA SER A 4 -82.19 17.00 28.84
C SER A 4 -81.65 15.57 28.86
N ILE A 5 -82.50 14.56 28.68
CA ILE A 5 -82.08 13.15 28.63
C ILE A 5 -81.59 12.82 27.21
N GLU A 6 -82.28 13.29 26.18
CA GLU A 6 -81.85 13.12 24.78
C GLU A 6 -80.52 13.84 24.48
N GLU A 7 -80.29 15.03 25.05
CA GLU A 7 -79.00 15.74 24.95
C GLU A 7 -77.86 14.96 25.62
N LEU A 8 -78.10 14.41 26.83
CA LEU A 8 -77.13 13.57 27.53
C LEU A 8 -76.82 12.27 26.79
N GLU A 9 -77.81 11.67 26.11
CA GLU A 9 -77.61 10.49 25.28
C GLU A 9 -76.76 10.80 24.04
N ARG A 10 -76.97 11.94 23.39
CA ARG A 10 -76.13 12.41 22.27
C ARG A 10 -74.69 12.67 22.71
N GLU A 11 -74.50 13.34 23.85
CA GLU A 11 -73.16 13.56 24.42
C GLU A 11 -72.47 12.22 24.76
N ARG A 12 -73.21 11.25 25.32
CA ARG A 12 -72.69 9.90 25.59
C ARG A 12 -72.23 9.20 24.32
N GLU A 13 -73.02 9.28 23.25
CA GLU A 13 -72.65 8.69 21.95
C GLU A 13 -71.45 9.36 21.31
N GLU A 14 -71.33 10.68 21.38
CA GLU A 14 -70.16 11.41 20.90
C GLU A 14 -68.90 11.07 21.69
N LEU A 15 -68.99 11.02 23.02
CA LEU A 15 -67.89 10.59 23.88
C LEU A 15 -67.48 9.15 23.59
N GLN A 16 -68.44 8.27 23.33
CA GLN A 16 -68.16 6.87 22.95
C GLN A 16 -67.47 6.78 21.58
N LYS A 17 -67.88 7.58 20.59
CA LYS A 17 -67.20 7.68 19.28
C LYS A 17 -65.77 8.19 19.45
N LYS A 18 -65.56 9.28 20.20
CA LYS A 18 -64.23 9.82 20.53
C LYS A 18 -63.37 8.79 21.26
N ALA A 19 -63.92 8.05 22.22
CA ALA A 19 -63.20 6.99 22.93
C ALA A 19 -62.79 5.84 22.00
N ASN A 20 -63.66 5.43 21.07
CA ASN A 20 -63.34 4.40 20.08
C ASN A 20 -62.27 4.86 19.09
N GLU A 21 -62.30 6.12 18.65
CA GLU A 21 -61.26 6.71 17.81
C GLU A 21 -59.91 6.78 18.53
N LEU A 22 -59.90 7.21 19.79
CA LEU A 22 -58.69 7.24 20.62
C LEU A 22 -58.12 5.83 20.85
N ARG A 23 -58.97 4.82 21.04
CA ARG A 23 -58.55 3.41 21.13
C ARG A 23 -57.88 2.93 19.84
N LYS A 24 -58.48 3.21 18.67
CA LYS A 24 -57.88 2.86 17.37
C LYS A 24 -56.52 3.55 17.19
N LYS A 25 -56.44 4.86 17.44
CA LYS A 25 -55.17 5.62 17.37
C LYS A 25 -54.10 5.04 18.28
N ARG A 26 -54.45 4.66 19.52
CA ARG A 26 -53.53 4.01 20.46
C ARG A 26 -53.02 2.67 19.91
N ASP A 27 -53.92 1.84 19.39
CA ASP A 27 -53.55 0.51 18.88
C ASP A 27 -52.65 0.62 17.63
N ASP A 28 -52.91 1.61 16.76
CA ASP A 28 -52.08 1.94 15.61
C ASP A 28 -50.68 2.43 16.04
N LEU A 29 -50.60 3.37 17.00
CA LEU A 29 -49.33 3.85 17.54
C LEU A 29 -48.54 2.72 18.22
N HIS A 30 -49.22 1.81 18.93
CA HIS A 30 -48.58 0.66 19.54
C HIS A 30 -48.01 -0.31 18.49
N LEU A 31 -48.73 -0.56 17.39
CA LEU A 31 -48.24 -1.38 16.29
C LEU A 31 -47.02 -0.73 15.61
N GLN A 32 -47.07 0.57 15.35
CA GLN A 32 -45.94 1.33 14.80
C GLN A 32 -44.72 1.30 15.73
N SER A 33 -44.92 1.49 17.03
CA SER A 33 -43.83 1.39 18.03
C SER A 33 -43.17 0.01 18.02
N LYS A 34 -43.96 -1.06 17.91
CA LYS A 34 -43.45 -2.44 17.84
C LYS A 34 -42.67 -2.70 16.55
N GLN A 35 -43.11 -2.17 15.41
CA GLN A 35 -42.38 -2.28 14.14
C GLN A 35 -41.05 -1.53 14.20
N LEU A 36 -41.05 -0.27 14.66
CA LEU A 36 -39.83 0.52 14.82
C LEU A 36 -38.83 -0.13 15.79
N ALA A 37 -39.33 -0.73 16.89
CA ALA A 37 -38.48 -1.45 17.84
C ALA A 37 -37.78 -2.67 17.20
N LYS A 38 -38.51 -3.44 16.36
CA LYS A 38 -37.92 -4.56 15.61
C LYS A 38 -36.86 -4.07 14.63
N GLU A 39 -37.16 -3.06 13.83
CA GLU A 39 -36.21 -2.48 12.87
C GLU A 39 -34.94 -1.97 13.58
N ARG A 40 -35.10 -1.33 14.75
CA ARG A 40 -33.96 -0.88 15.56
C ARG A 40 -33.11 -2.05 16.03
N ASP A 41 -33.74 -3.14 16.49
CA ASP A 41 -33.02 -4.30 17.02
C ASP A 41 -32.28 -5.06 15.92
N GLU A 42 -32.89 -5.19 14.73
CA GLU A 42 -32.27 -5.72 13.52
C GLU A 42 -31.07 -4.87 13.09
N THR A 43 -31.26 -3.54 12.98
CA THR A 43 -30.18 -2.60 12.61
C THR A 43 -29.04 -2.63 13.64
N ASN A 44 -29.35 -2.75 14.94
CA ASN A 44 -28.34 -2.92 15.98
C ASN A 44 -27.58 -4.24 15.89
N ALA A 45 -28.24 -5.33 15.48
CA ALA A 45 -27.58 -6.60 15.21
C ALA A 45 -26.59 -6.47 14.05
N GLU A 46 -26.97 -5.79 12.97
CA GLU A 46 -26.09 -5.50 11.84
C GLU A 46 -24.87 -4.64 12.25
N VAL A 47 -25.09 -3.59 13.05
CA VAL A 47 -24.01 -2.75 13.60
C VAL A 47 -23.03 -3.60 14.42
N ARG A 48 -23.52 -4.50 15.28
CA ARG A 48 -22.67 -5.42 16.04
C ARG A 48 -21.85 -6.34 15.13
N ALA A 49 -22.48 -6.92 14.11
CA ALA A 49 -21.79 -7.77 13.14
C ALA A 49 -20.70 -7.01 12.36
N LEU A 50 -20.98 -5.78 11.92
CA LEU A 50 -20.01 -4.93 11.24
C LEU A 50 -18.86 -4.52 12.16
N ARG A 51 -19.13 -4.18 13.42
CA ARG A 51 -18.08 -3.88 14.41
C ARG A 51 -17.14 -5.06 14.61
N ASN A 52 -17.65 -6.28 14.64
CA ASN A 52 -16.82 -7.48 14.73
C ASN A 52 -15.94 -7.65 13.49
N LYS A 53 -16.51 -7.51 12.29
CA LYS A 53 -15.74 -7.53 11.03
C LYS A 53 -14.65 -6.46 11.01
N ILE A 54 -14.96 -5.23 11.43
CA ILE A 54 -13.97 -4.14 11.54
C ILE A 54 -12.83 -4.51 12.49
N LYS A 55 -13.13 -5.12 13.64
CA LYS A 55 -12.10 -5.59 14.58
C LYS A 55 -11.22 -6.67 13.96
N GLU A 56 -11.78 -7.60 13.20
CA GLU A 56 -11.01 -8.63 12.48
C GLU A 56 -10.10 -8.03 11.42
N HIS A 57 -10.62 -7.12 10.59
CA HIS A 57 -9.81 -6.39 9.60
C HIS A 57 -8.70 -5.58 10.26
N LYS A 58 -8.97 -4.95 11.41
CA LYS A 58 -7.96 -4.23 12.19
C LYS A 58 -6.84 -5.17 12.65
N LYS A 59 -7.17 -6.34 13.20
CA LYS A 59 -6.17 -7.35 13.61
C LYS A 59 -5.32 -7.81 12.42
N LYS A 60 -5.95 -8.17 11.30
CA LYS A 60 -5.24 -8.58 10.07
C LYS A 60 -4.30 -7.48 9.55
N ARG A 61 -4.77 -6.23 9.54
CA ARG A 61 -3.96 -5.06 9.16
C ARG A 61 -2.76 -4.89 10.10
N ASP A 62 -2.97 -5.02 11.41
CA ASP A 62 -1.90 -4.85 12.40
C ASP A 62 -0.84 -5.98 12.27
N GLU A 63 -1.28 -7.22 12.05
CA GLU A 63 -0.39 -8.35 11.73
C GLU A 63 0.41 -8.12 10.43
N LEU A 64 -0.25 -7.66 9.36
CA LEU A 64 0.41 -7.33 8.10
C LEU A 64 1.41 -6.19 8.27
N ASN A 65 1.09 -5.16 9.05
CA ASN A 65 1.99 -4.05 9.33
C ASN A 65 3.25 -4.49 10.07
N GLU A 66 3.12 -5.37 11.07
CA GLU A 66 4.29 -5.95 11.73
C GLU A 66 5.12 -6.79 10.76
N ARG A 67 4.48 -7.60 9.89
CA ARG A 67 5.21 -8.33 8.84
C ARG A 67 5.93 -7.40 7.87
N VAL A 68 5.32 -6.30 7.46
CA VAL A 68 5.95 -5.26 6.63
C VAL A 68 7.15 -4.66 7.35
N LYS A 69 7.03 -4.36 8.64
CA LYS A 69 8.13 -3.80 9.46
C LYS A 69 9.30 -4.79 9.57
N HIS A 70 9.04 -6.06 9.80
CA HIS A 70 10.07 -7.11 9.80
C HIS A 70 10.72 -7.28 8.43
N ALA A 71 9.94 -7.28 7.35
CA ALA A 71 10.46 -7.38 5.99
C ALA A 71 11.30 -6.14 5.61
N LYS A 72 10.89 -4.92 6.01
CA LYS A 72 11.67 -3.70 5.85
C LYS A 72 13.01 -3.76 6.56
N LYS A 73 13.05 -4.23 7.81
CA LYS A 73 14.32 -4.44 8.55
C LYS A 73 15.26 -5.39 7.80
N LYS A 74 14.77 -6.55 7.35
CA LYS A 74 15.55 -7.52 6.56
C LYS A 74 16.04 -6.92 5.24
N ARG A 75 15.19 -6.18 4.53
CA ARG A 75 15.56 -5.47 3.31
C ARG A 75 16.68 -4.46 3.56
N ASP A 76 16.59 -3.69 4.64
CA ASP A 76 17.58 -2.68 4.98
C ASP A 76 18.92 -3.32 5.41
N GLU A 77 18.90 -4.43 6.12
CA GLU A 77 20.08 -5.26 6.44
C GLU A 77 20.75 -5.80 5.17
N LEU A 78 19.97 -6.39 4.25
CA LEU A 78 20.49 -6.88 2.96
C LEU A 78 21.02 -5.75 2.09
N ASN A 79 20.37 -4.59 2.09
CA ASN A 79 20.84 -3.44 1.33
C ASN A 79 22.16 -2.89 1.89
N LYS A 80 22.32 -2.85 3.22
CA LYS A 80 23.61 -2.54 3.86
C LYS A 80 24.68 -3.56 3.47
N ALA A 81 24.37 -4.86 3.49
CA ALA A 81 25.29 -5.90 3.07
C ALA A 81 25.70 -5.76 1.60
N TYR A 82 24.74 -5.47 0.72
CA TYR A 82 24.99 -5.21 -0.71
C TYR A 82 25.86 -3.97 -0.93
N LEU A 83 25.60 -2.87 -0.23
CA LEU A 83 26.43 -1.66 -0.31
C LEU A 83 27.86 -1.91 0.20
N ALA A 84 28.01 -2.69 1.26
CA ALA A 84 29.32 -3.09 1.78
C ALA A 84 30.07 -3.99 0.78
N ALA A 85 29.40 -4.99 0.20
CA ALA A 85 29.98 -5.86 -0.84
C ALA A 85 30.40 -5.05 -2.07
N LYS A 86 29.55 -4.12 -2.52
CA LYS A 86 29.86 -3.22 -3.64
C LYS A 86 31.05 -2.30 -3.35
N LYS A 87 31.18 -1.80 -2.11
CA LYS A 87 32.33 -1.00 -1.69
C LYS A 87 33.61 -1.83 -1.70
N LYS A 88 33.59 -3.03 -1.11
CA LYS A 88 34.71 -3.98 -1.14
C LYS A 88 35.12 -4.35 -2.57
N LEU A 89 34.15 -4.57 -3.46
CA LEU A 89 34.41 -4.85 -4.87
C LEU A 89 35.13 -3.66 -5.55
N ARG A 90 34.63 -2.43 -5.35
CA ARG A 90 35.29 -1.23 -5.87
C ARG A 90 36.70 -1.03 -5.32
N GLU A 91 36.93 -1.32 -4.04
CA GLU A 91 38.26 -1.24 -3.42
C GLU A 91 39.20 -2.32 -3.98
N MET A 92 38.71 -3.54 -4.23
CA MET A 92 39.47 -4.60 -4.90
C MET A 92 39.78 -4.22 -6.36
N GLU A 93 38.82 -3.69 -7.10
CA GLU A 93 39.04 -3.18 -8.47
C GLU A 93 40.07 -2.03 -8.48
N LYS A 94 39.96 -1.08 -7.54
CA LYS A 94 40.86 0.07 -7.46
C LYS A 94 42.27 -0.31 -7.04
N SER A 95 42.42 -1.17 -6.03
CA SER A 95 43.73 -1.66 -5.58
C SER A 95 44.41 -2.50 -6.66
N ARG A 96 43.68 -3.34 -7.38
CA ARG A 96 44.21 -4.12 -8.51
C ARG A 96 44.56 -3.27 -9.72
N SER A 97 43.73 -2.29 -10.06
CA SER A 97 44.05 -1.31 -11.11
C SER A 97 45.31 -0.50 -10.76
N SER A 98 45.48 -0.16 -9.47
CA SER A 98 46.68 0.53 -8.98
C SER A 98 47.91 -0.38 -8.99
N ALA A 99 47.78 -1.66 -8.62
CA ALA A 99 48.86 -2.64 -8.65
C ALA A 99 49.33 -2.96 -10.08
N LEU A 100 48.42 -2.92 -11.05
CA LEU A 100 48.75 -3.03 -12.47
C LEU A 100 49.31 -1.73 -13.07
N GLY A 101 49.37 -0.63 -12.31
CA GLY A 101 49.88 0.67 -12.78
C GLY A 101 49.00 1.36 -13.83
N VAL A 102 47.79 0.85 -14.09
CA VAL A 102 46.94 1.30 -15.18
C VAL A 102 45.53 1.57 -14.69
N ASN A 103 45.09 2.82 -14.84
CA ASN A 103 43.73 3.21 -14.52
C ASN A 103 42.82 2.96 -15.73
N ILE A 104 42.18 1.79 -15.79
CA ILE A 104 41.21 1.39 -16.84
C ILE A 104 40.19 2.50 -17.12
N SER A 105 39.76 3.25 -16.10
CA SER A 105 38.82 4.36 -16.27
C SER A 105 39.41 5.53 -17.04
N ARG A 106 40.73 5.79 -16.94
CA ARG A 106 41.41 6.80 -17.76
C ARG A 106 41.56 6.31 -19.20
N LEU A 107 42.02 5.07 -19.41
CA LEU A 107 42.15 4.48 -20.75
C LEU A 107 40.82 4.46 -21.51
N LYS A 108 39.71 4.08 -20.86
CA LYS A 108 38.37 4.11 -21.49
C LYS A 108 37.89 5.53 -21.83
N LYS A 109 38.32 6.54 -21.06
CA LYS A 109 37.95 7.94 -21.29
C LYS A 109 38.78 8.54 -22.43
N GLU A 110 40.04 8.17 -22.50
CA GLU A 110 40.99 8.52 -23.55
C GLU A 110 40.60 7.89 -24.89
N LEU A 111 40.21 6.60 -24.86
CA LEU A 111 39.61 5.90 -25.99
C LEU A 111 38.38 6.64 -26.54
N ARG A 112 37.38 6.94 -25.68
CA ARG A 112 36.18 7.69 -26.12
C ARG A 112 36.50 9.07 -26.68
N LYS A 113 37.54 9.71 -26.17
CA LYS A 113 37.97 11.03 -26.66
C LYS A 113 38.57 10.92 -28.06
N LEU A 114 39.42 9.92 -28.29
CA LEU A 114 40.02 9.63 -29.60
C LEU A 114 38.97 9.15 -30.62
N GLU A 115 38.02 8.31 -30.21
CA GLU A 115 36.87 7.91 -31.05
C GLU A 115 36.00 9.12 -31.42
N LEU A 116 35.74 10.02 -30.46
CA LEU A 116 35.01 11.26 -30.74
C LEU A 116 35.80 12.18 -31.68
N GLU A 117 37.11 12.34 -31.49
CA GLU A 117 37.96 13.14 -32.37
C GLU A 117 38.03 12.57 -33.78
N GLN A 118 38.06 11.24 -33.94
CA GLN A 118 37.97 10.58 -35.24
C GLN A 118 36.63 10.89 -35.92
N MET A 119 35.51 10.83 -35.20
CA MET A 119 34.18 11.03 -35.78
C MET A 119 33.83 12.49 -36.07
N THR A 120 34.40 13.44 -35.32
CA THR A 120 33.94 14.84 -35.34
C THR A 120 34.92 15.84 -35.95
N LYS A 121 36.21 15.50 -36.10
CA LYS A 121 37.20 16.40 -36.69
C LYS A 121 37.65 15.93 -38.08
N PRO A 122 37.64 16.81 -39.11
CA PRO A 122 38.29 16.52 -40.38
C PRO A 122 39.80 16.45 -40.18
N MET A 123 40.39 15.30 -40.51
CA MET A 123 41.81 14.99 -40.34
C MET A 123 42.44 14.65 -41.70
N THR A 124 43.77 14.76 -41.80
CA THR A 124 44.51 14.29 -42.98
C THR A 124 44.65 12.76 -42.94
N PRO A 125 44.77 12.07 -44.09
CA PRO A 125 44.82 10.60 -44.15
C PRO A 125 45.93 9.95 -43.30
N GLN A 126 47.04 10.68 -43.09
CA GLN A 126 48.15 10.24 -42.24
C GLN A 126 47.80 10.31 -40.75
N LYS A 127 47.20 11.42 -40.30
CA LYS A 127 46.75 11.59 -38.90
C LYS A 127 45.59 10.67 -38.55
N GLU A 128 44.72 10.40 -39.51
CA GLU A 128 43.61 9.45 -39.33
C GLU A 128 44.13 8.03 -39.13
N LYS A 129 45.14 7.60 -39.89
CA LYS A 129 45.82 6.31 -39.66
C LYS A 129 46.47 6.22 -38.28
N GLU A 130 47.18 7.26 -37.84
CA GLU A 130 47.78 7.30 -36.50
C GLU A 130 46.74 7.21 -35.37
N VAL A 131 45.62 7.94 -35.50
CA VAL A 131 44.53 7.90 -34.51
C VAL A 131 43.86 6.53 -34.48
N ILE A 132 43.63 5.91 -35.64
CA ILE A 132 43.07 4.55 -35.73
C ILE A 132 44.02 3.53 -35.09
N GLU A 133 45.33 3.67 -35.31
CA GLU A 133 46.34 2.78 -34.73
C GLU A 133 46.42 2.95 -33.20
N GLN A 134 46.34 4.18 -32.70
CA GLN A 134 46.26 4.47 -31.26
C GLN A 134 44.97 3.92 -30.63
N ILE A 135 43.83 4.05 -31.32
CA ILE A 135 42.55 3.45 -30.90
C ILE A 135 42.68 1.93 -30.83
N ALA A 136 43.26 1.30 -31.86
CA ALA A 136 43.45 -0.15 -31.91
C ALA A 136 44.38 -0.65 -30.78
N GLN A 137 45.47 0.06 -30.50
CA GLN A 137 46.39 -0.25 -29.40
C GLN A 137 45.74 -0.04 -28.02
N LEU A 138 44.89 0.98 -27.87
CA LEU A 138 44.12 1.19 -26.64
C LEU A 138 43.06 0.10 -26.45
N HIS A 139 42.36 -0.30 -27.52
CA HIS A 139 41.40 -1.41 -27.50
C HIS A 139 42.05 -2.74 -27.10
N THR A 140 43.20 -3.09 -27.67
CA THR A 140 43.94 -4.32 -27.32
C THR A 140 44.44 -4.28 -25.88
N LYS A 141 45.02 -3.16 -25.42
CA LYS A 141 45.43 -2.98 -24.03
C LYS A 141 44.24 -3.12 -23.07
N ILE A 142 43.12 -2.44 -23.33
CA ILE A 142 41.90 -2.54 -22.50
C ILE A 142 41.41 -3.99 -22.44
N LYS A 143 41.39 -4.69 -23.58
CA LYS A 143 40.91 -6.09 -23.68
C LYS A 143 41.83 -7.07 -22.95
N GLU A 144 43.15 -6.89 -23.01
CA GLU A 144 44.11 -7.68 -22.24
C GLU A 144 43.99 -7.45 -20.73
N TYR A 145 43.80 -6.19 -20.33
CA TYR A 145 43.59 -5.85 -18.93
C TYR A 145 42.25 -6.37 -18.40
N GLU A 146 41.17 -6.29 -19.19
CA GLU A 146 39.88 -6.88 -18.85
C GLU A 146 39.97 -8.41 -18.75
N LYS A 147 40.73 -9.08 -19.64
CA LYS A 147 41.00 -10.52 -19.53
C LYS A 147 41.70 -10.87 -18.23
N LYS A 148 42.82 -10.21 -17.90
CA LYS A 148 43.58 -10.44 -16.66
C LYS A 148 42.73 -10.19 -15.41
N LEU A 149 41.87 -9.17 -15.45
CA LEU A 149 40.95 -8.85 -14.36
C LEU A 149 39.79 -9.86 -14.26
N SER A 150 39.34 -10.43 -15.39
CA SER A 150 38.30 -11.45 -15.46
C SER A 150 38.77 -12.86 -15.09
N GLU A 151 40.05 -13.18 -15.30
CA GLU A 151 40.67 -14.46 -14.93
C GLU A 151 40.85 -14.58 -13.41
N ASP A 152 40.79 -13.45 -12.73
CA ASP A 152 40.96 -13.32 -11.30
C ASP A 152 39.76 -13.91 -10.53
N VAL A 153 39.89 -15.16 -10.09
CA VAL A 153 38.85 -15.96 -9.42
C VAL A 153 38.23 -15.23 -8.22
N LYS A 154 39.02 -14.44 -7.49
CA LYS A 154 38.54 -13.66 -6.34
C LYS A 154 37.56 -12.54 -6.76
N LEU A 155 37.75 -11.93 -7.92
CA LEU A 155 36.87 -10.87 -8.42
C LEU A 155 35.56 -11.45 -8.94
N LYS A 156 35.63 -12.58 -9.65
CA LYS A 156 34.43 -13.32 -10.09
C LYS A 156 33.56 -13.74 -8.91
N ARG A 157 34.16 -14.32 -7.86
CA ARG A 157 33.44 -14.68 -6.63
C ARG A 157 32.81 -13.46 -5.95
N ALA A 158 33.53 -12.34 -5.86
CA ALA A 158 32.99 -11.11 -5.27
C ALA A 158 31.85 -10.49 -6.10
N LEU A 159 31.90 -10.60 -7.43
CA LEU A 159 30.82 -10.20 -8.34
C LEU A 159 29.58 -11.10 -8.18
N GLU A 160 29.77 -12.40 -8.08
CA GLU A 160 28.69 -13.36 -7.83
C GLU A 160 28.04 -13.11 -6.45
N GLU A 161 28.83 -12.92 -5.41
CA GLU A 161 28.33 -12.55 -4.07
C GLU A 161 27.52 -11.25 -4.11
N MET A 162 27.98 -10.24 -4.86
CA MET A 162 27.25 -8.99 -5.06
C MET A 162 25.92 -9.22 -5.80
N GLN A 163 25.91 -10.02 -6.87
CA GLN A 163 24.70 -10.34 -7.64
C GLN A 163 23.69 -11.10 -6.77
N ILE A 164 24.14 -12.11 -6.02
CA ILE A 164 23.29 -12.87 -5.10
C ILE A 164 22.71 -11.94 -4.01
N ALA A 165 23.51 -11.03 -3.46
CA ALA A 165 23.04 -10.04 -2.49
C ALA A 165 22.01 -9.09 -3.11
N LYS A 166 22.21 -8.66 -4.37
CA LYS A 166 21.27 -7.83 -5.12
C LYS A 166 19.94 -8.54 -5.33
N GLU A 167 19.95 -9.77 -5.83
CA GLU A 167 18.73 -10.56 -6.04
C GLU A 167 17.97 -10.80 -4.73
N LYS A 168 18.69 -11.10 -3.64
CA LYS A 168 18.07 -11.26 -2.31
C LYS A 168 17.41 -9.96 -1.84
N ALA A 169 18.05 -8.82 -2.06
CA ALA A 169 17.50 -7.50 -1.72
C ALA A 169 16.26 -7.17 -2.56
N GLU A 170 16.29 -7.44 -3.87
CA GLU A 170 15.16 -7.23 -4.78
C GLU A 170 13.96 -8.13 -4.41
N LYS A 171 14.20 -9.41 -4.09
CA LYS A 171 13.16 -10.33 -3.59
C LYS A 171 12.52 -9.81 -2.30
N GLN A 172 13.30 -9.29 -1.36
CA GLN A 172 12.76 -8.69 -0.14
C GLN A 172 12.02 -7.37 -0.43
N HIS A 173 12.44 -6.59 -1.42
CA HIS A 173 11.73 -5.39 -1.85
C HIS A 173 10.34 -5.74 -2.38
N ALA A 174 10.24 -6.69 -3.31
CA ALA A 174 8.97 -7.17 -3.84
C ALA A 174 8.05 -7.75 -2.74
N LEU A 175 8.63 -8.44 -1.76
CA LEU A 175 7.86 -8.94 -0.61
C LEU A 175 7.30 -7.79 0.25
N VAL A 176 8.08 -6.74 0.50
CA VAL A 176 7.62 -5.56 1.26
C VAL A 176 6.48 -4.86 0.51
N GLU A 177 6.60 -4.71 -0.81
CA GLU A 177 5.60 -4.08 -1.67
C GLU A 177 4.28 -4.86 -1.64
N THR A 178 4.32 -6.16 -1.94
CA THR A 178 3.12 -7.02 -1.90
C THR A 178 2.45 -7.10 -0.53
N LEU A 179 3.22 -7.06 0.56
CA LEU A 179 2.66 -7.01 1.92
C LEU A 179 2.07 -5.64 2.25
N ALA A 180 2.69 -4.55 1.78
CA ALA A 180 2.19 -3.19 1.95
C ALA A 180 0.87 -3.00 1.20
N ASP A 181 0.77 -3.47 -0.05
CA ASP A 181 -0.45 -3.41 -0.85
C ASP A 181 -1.60 -4.18 -0.18
N LYS A 182 -1.31 -5.38 0.34
CA LYS A 182 -2.30 -6.15 1.11
C LYS A 182 -2.75 -5.41 2.36
N ALA A 183 -1.82 -4.82 3.11
CA ALA A 183 -2.15 -4.04 4.31
C ALA A 183 -3.02 -2.82 3.97
N GLN A 184 -2.72 -2.15 2.85
CA GLN A 184 -3.47 -1.00 2.37
C GLN A 184 -4.87 -1.39 1.90
N SER A 185 -5.02 -2.49 1.15
CA SER A 185 -6.32 -3.02 0.75
C SER A 185 -7.20 -3.38 1.96
N GLU A 186 -6.63 -4.01 2.98
CA GLU A 186 -7.34 -4.30 4.24
C GLU A 186 -7.77 -3.01 4.96
N HIS A 187 -6.92 -1.98 4.95
CA HIS A 187 -7.24 -0.68 5.52
C HIS A 187 -8.39 0.02 4.78
N GLU A 188 -8.37 0.03 3.46
CA GLU A 188 -9.44 0.61 2.64
C GLU A 188 -10.77 -0.13 2.83
N ASN A 189 -10.73 -1.46 2.87
CA ASN A 189 -11.91 -2.28 3.17
C ASN A 189 -12.47 -1.98 4.57
N MET A 190 -11.59 -1.83 5.56
CA MET A 190 -11.97 -1.42 6.91
C MET A 190 -12.64 -0.04 6.92
N ILE A 191 -12.10 0.94 6.19
CA ILE A 191 -12.71 2.29 6.07
C ILE A 191 -14.11 2.22 5.46
N LYS A 192 -14.29 1.42 4.40
CA LYS A 192 -15.61 1.22 3.77
C LYS A 192 -16.61 0.63 4.77
N LEU A 193 -16.20 -0.35 5.56
CA LEU A 193 -17.05 -0.94 6.61
C LEU A 193 -17.35 0.05 7.73
N LEU A 194 -16.40 0.89 8.11
CA LEU A 194 -16.55 1.90 9.14
C LEU A 194 -17.59 2.96 8.71
N LYS A 195 -17.51 3.45 7.47
CA LYS A 195 -18.54 4.34 6.89
C LYS A 195 -19.93 3.71 6.89
N LYS A 196 -20.03 2.41 6.53
CA LYS A 196 -21.31 1.67 6.59
C LYS A 196 -21.83 1.57 8.03
N CYS A 197 -20.96 1.28 8.98
CA CYS A 197 -21.31 1.21 10.41
C CYS A 197 -21.83 2.56 10.91
N ASP A 198 -21.17 3.67 10.55
CA ASP A 198 -21.58 5.02 10.97
C ASP A 198 -22.97 5.38 10.41
N ASN A 199 -23.25 5.04 9.15
CA ASN A 199 -24.57 5.26 8.54
C ASN A 199 -25.66 4.45 9.25
N LEU A 200 -25.39 3.20 9.63
CA LEU A 200 -26.34 2.38 10.36
C LEU A 200 -26.55 2.91 11.79
N VAL A 201 -25.50 3.40 12.44
CA VAL A 201 -25.62 4.04 13.77
C VAL A 201 -26.52 5.28 13.69
N LYS A 202 -26.39 6.12 12.65
CA LYS A 202 -27.31 7.24 12.42
C LYS A 202 -28.74 6.77 12.26
N ARG A 203 -28.97 5.73 11.45
CA ARG A 203 -30.31 5.14 11.27
C ARG A 203 -30.89 4.58 12.57
N VAL A 204 -30.08 3.95 13.42
CA VAL A 204 -30.50 3.50 14.76
C VAL A 204 -30.94 4.68 15.62
N ASN A 205 -30.21 5.79 15.61
CA ASN A 205 -30.57 6.99 16.37
C ASN A 205 -31.88 7.61 15.86
N GLU A 206 -32.07 7.71 14.54
CA GLU A 206 -33.32 8.18 13.93
C GLU A 206 -34.51 7.29 14.30
N LEU A 207 -34.34 5.96 14.27
CA LEU A 207 -35.36 5.02 14.70
C LEU A 207 -35.67 5.17 16.20
N GLN A 208 -34.65 5.37 17.03
CA GLN A 208 -34.81 5.57 18.46
C GLN A 208 -35.57 6.87 18.78
N GLU A 209 -35.27 7.97 18.07
CA GLU A 209 -36.03 9.23 18.19
C GLU A 209 -37.49 9.03 17.81
N ARG A 210 -37.77 8.36 16.68
CA ARG A 210 -39.15 8.05 16.26
C ARG A 210 -39.90 7.21 17.28
N ILE A 211 -39.25 6.21 17.90
CA ILE A 211 -39.87 5.41 18.96
C ILE A 211 -40.26 6.28 20.16
N VAL A 212 -39.42 7.25 20.54
CA VAL A 212 -39.72 8.18 21.63
C VAL A 212 -40.93 9.04 21.29
N PHE A 213 -41.01 9.58 20.07
CA PHE A 213 -42.17 10.37 19.61
C PHE A 213 -43.48 9.55 19.54
N VAL A 214 -43.41 8.26 19.19
CA VAL A 214 -44.59 7.39 19.09
C VAL A 214 -45.06 6.85 20.46
N LYS A 215 -44.18 6.87 21.47
CA LYS A 215 -44.50 6.44 22.84
C LYS A 215 -45.07 7.53 23.74
N ILE A 216 -44.87 8.81 23.38
CA ILE A 216 -45.45 9.99 24.04
C ILE A 216 -46.85 10.21 23.48
#